data_AF-A0A2N4TR86-F1
#
_entry.id   AF-A0A2N4TR86-F1
#
_cell.length_a   1.000
_cell.length_b   1.000
_cell.length_c   1.000
_cell.angle_alpha   90.00
_cell.angle_beta   90.00
_cell.angle_gamma   90.00
#
_symmetry.space_group_name_H-M   'P 1'
#
loop_
_entity.id
_entity.type
_entity.pdbx_description
1 polymer ?
#
loop_
_entity_poly.entity_id
_entity_poly.type
_entity_poly.pdbx_seq_one_letter_code
_entity_poly.pdbx_strand_id
1 'polypeptide(L)'
;MFGIRFIKSQPTVHLMQFRAGKVVREGSGLSFFYYGPTTTLVAVPVASQDRPFILELVTADFQSVTVQGQVTYRISDPRRTAAMMDFSLAKNGQTYVSEDPKRLGDRVAQQVEVIVQQAVQAMELKAALRASAAIARTAQAELAAQPEIAALGLEILGVSVMAVKPTPDIARALEAEARESNLKAADDAVYLRRMSAVENERAIRQNELDTDIAVEQKKRQIRETQMEAKATLMRKENALRNEQMAADVELEGQRKAFVAGQAENSRTLADAEAYRVAAVMQALEKADPRIVNALAAAGMQPGQLIAQAFGGIAERAERIGQLNVSPDLLQGLMNATSSNAATRVAS
;
A
#
# COMPACT_ATOMS: atom_id res chain seq x y z
N MET A 1 -78.55 64.50 23.36
CA MET A 1 -77.08 64.38 23.29
C MET A 1 -76.57 65.13 22.07
N PHE A 2 -75.59 66.03 22.23
CA PHE A 2 -75.14 67.03 21.25
C PHE A 2 -74.50 66.51 19.93
N GLY A 3 -74.63 65.22 19.59
CA GLY A 3 -74.13 64.65 18.31
C GLY A 3 -72.60 64.66 18.12
N ILE A 4 -71.85 65.26 19.05
CA ILE A 4 -70.38 65.29 19.06
C ILE A 4 -69.87 63.96 19.61
N ARG A 5 -68.93 63.36 18.90
CA ARG A 5 -68.27 62.10 19.26
C ARG A 5 -66.76 62.26 19.14
N PHE A 6 -66.03 61.43 19.87
CA PHE A 6 -64.58 61.36 19.81
C PHE A 6 -64.15 60.07 19.14
N ILE A 7 -63.15 60.14 18.26
CA ILE A 7 -62.48 58.97 17.72
C ILE A 7 -60.97 59.09 17.93
N LYS A 8 -60.34 57.96 18.25
CA LYS A 8 -58.89 57.79 18.33
C LYS A 8 -58.53 56.55 17.52
N SER A 9 -57.76 56.74 16.46
CA SER A 9 -57.22 55.66 15.64
C SER A 9 -55.84 55.23 16.13
N GLN A 10 -55.49 53.97 15.87
CA GLN A 10 -54.14 53.49 16.11
C GLN A 10 -53.19 54.00 15.02
N PRO A 11 -51.87 54.08 15.27
CA PRO A 11 -50.89 54.45 14.23
C PRO A 11 -50.90 53.53 13.00
N THR A 12 -51.42 52.32 13.17
CA THR A 12 -51.59 51.27 12.15
C THR A 12 -52.88 51.40 11.32
N VAL A 13 -53.70 52.42 11.60
CA VAL A 13 -54.95 52.68 10.90
C VAL A 13 -54.92 54.08 10.32
N HIS A 14 -55.14 54.18 9.01
CA HIS A 14 -55.29 55.44 8.31
C HIS A 14 -56.77 55.85 8.35
N LEU A 15 -57.06 56.94 9.07
CA LEU A 15 -58.43 57.42 9.26
C LEU A 15 -58.69 58.59 8.32
N MET A 16 -59.80 58.54 7.57
CA MET A 16 -60.28 59.62 6.72
C MET A 16 -61.63 60.13 7.20
N GLN A 17 -61.77 61.45 7.27
CA GLN A 17 -63.00 62.15 7.62
C GLN A 17 -63.64 62.74 6.39
N PHE A 18 -64.84 62.27 6.04
CA PHE A 18 -65.65 62.82 4.96
C PHE A 18 -66.77 63.70 5.50
N ARG A 19 -66.94 64.88 4.91
CA ARG A 19 -68.06 65.79 5.16
C ARG A 19 -68.51 66.38 3.83
N ALA A 20 -69.81 66.30 3.54
CA ALA A 20 -70.39 66.78 2.28
C ALA A 20 -69.63 66.27 1.03
N GLY A 21 -69.22 65.00 1.05
CA GLY A 21 -68.52 64.35 -0.07
C GLY A 21 -67.03 64.71 -0.24
N LYS A 22 -66.44 65.52 0.64
CA LYS A 22 -65.02 65.90 0.59
C LYS A 22 -64.25 65.36 1.79
N VAL A 23 -63.00 64.97 1.57
CA VAL A 23 -62.06 64.64 2.66
C VAL A 23 -61.66 65.93 3.37
N VAL A 24 -61.97 66.03 4.66
CA VAL A 24 -61.61 67.19 5.49
C VAL A 24 -60.31 66.96 6.23
N ARG A 25 -60.07 65.72 6.68
CA ARG A 25 -58.88 65.30 7.43
C ARG A 25 -58.55 63.85 7.09
N GLU A 26 -57.27 63.55 7.02
CA GLU A 26 -56.77 62.19 6.84
C GLU A 26 -55.39 62.03 7.48
N GLY A 27 -55.04 60.80 7.88
CA GLY A 27 -53.75 60.49 8.50
C GLY A 27 -53.77 59.23 9.35
N SER A 28 -52.60 58.72 9.68
CA SER A 28 -52.43 57.60 10.61
C SER A 28 -52.40 58.08 12.06
N GLY A 29 -53.00 57.31 12.98
CA GLY A 29 -52.95 57.62 14.43
C GLY A 29 -53.66 58.92 14.83
N LEU A 30 -54.58 59.42 14.00
CA LEU A 30 -55.35 60.62 14.29
C LEU A 30 -56.31 60.42 15.47
N SER A 31 -56.47 61.48 16.25
CA SER A 31 -57.51 61.60 17.27
C SER A 31 -58.19 62.95 17.20
N PHE A 32 -59.52 62.99 17.13
CA PHE A 32 -60.29 64.23 17.06
C PHE A 32 -61.76 64.06 17.45
N PHE A 33 -62.41 65.19 17.77
CA PHE A 33 -63.86 65.28 17.90
C PHE A 33 -64.50 65.55 16.53
N TYR A 34 -65.65 64.92 16.28
CA TYR A 34 -66.42 65.08 15.05
C TYR A 34 -67.92 65.11 15.33
N TYR A 35 -68.68 65.70 14.40
CA TYR A 35 -70.14 65.74 14.47
C TYR A 35 -70.73 64.53 13.72
N GLY A 36 -71.21 63.54 14.47
CA GLY A 36 -71.64 62.25 13.94
C GLY A 36 -72.73 62.30 12.85
N PRO A 37 -73.77 63.15 12.94
CA PRO A 37 -74.86 63.16 11.96
C PRO A 37 -74.46 63.55 10.52
N THR A 38 -73.39 64.32 10.34
CA THR A 38 -72.96 64.82 9.00
C THR A 38 -71.58 64.34 8.58
N THR A 39 -70.96 63.46 9.36
CA THR A 39 -69.59 63.00 9.14
C THR A 39 -69.58 61.51 8.91
N THR A 40 -68.94 61.08 7.83
CA THR A 40 -68.59 59.67 7.61
C THR A 40 -67.12 59.48 7.92
N LEU A 41 -66.79 58.44 8.65
CA LEU A 41 -65.42 58.07 8.98
C LEU A 41 -65.06 56.81 8.21
N VAL A 42 -63.91 56.81 7.56
CA VAL A 42 -63.38 55.67 6.82
C VAL A 42 -62.07 55.28 7.48
N ALA A 43 -61.94 54.02 7.90
CA ALA A 43 -60.75 53.53 8.58
C ALA A 43 -60.09 52.43 7.77
N VAL A 44 -58.90 52.70 7.25
CA VAL A 44 -58.18 51.74 6.40
C VAL A 44 -56.99 51.18 7.18
N PRO A 45 -56.91 49.86 7.40
CA PRO A 45 -55.78 49.26 8.11
C PRO A 45 -54.52 49.26 7.23
N VAL A 46 -53.51 50.03 7.61
CA VAL A 46 -52.20 50.10 6.91
C VAL A 46 -51.16 49.14 7.51
N ALA A 47 -51.55 48.40 8.56
CA ALA A 47 -50.74 47.33 9.11
C ALA A 47 -50.52 46.20 8.09
N SER A 48 -49.42 45.47 8.26
CA SER A 48 -49.23 44.18 7.62
C SER A 48 -50.33 43.22 8.07
N GLN A 49 -50.91 42.50 7.12
CA GLN A 49 -51.94 41.48 7.33
C GLN A 49 -51.47 40.17 6.73
N ASP A 50 -51.61 39.10 7.50
CA ASP A 50 -51.31 37.74 7.06
C ASP A 50 -52.61 37.01 6.76
N ARG A 51 -52.73 36.45 5.56
CA ARG A 51 -53.85 35.61 5.16
C ARG A 51 -53.35 34.19 4.91
N PRO A 52 -53.66 33.22 5.81
CA PRO A 52 -53.34 31.83 5.55
C PRO A 52 -54.25 31.28 4.45
N PHE A 53 -53.70 30.37 3.64
CA PHE A 53 -54.41 29.62 2.62
C PHE A 53 -54.06 28.13 2.70
N ILE A 54 -55.06 27.30 2.41
CA ILE A 54 -54.94 25.85 2.28
C ILE A 54 -55.64 25.49 0.99
N LEU A 55 -54.88 25.00 0.02
CA LEU A 55 -55.34 24.75 -1.33
C LEU A 55 -55.20 23.27 -1.65
N GLU A 56 -56.28 22.65 -2.09
CA GLU A 56 -56.27 21.29 -2.63
C GLU A 56 -56.16 21.38 -4.14
N LEU A 57 -55.01 20.97 -4.66
CA LEU A 57 -54.62 21.13 -6.05
C LEU A 57 -54.29 19.77 -6.66
N VAL A 58 -54.19 19.76 -7.99
CA VAL A 58 -53.83 18.57 -8.76
C VAL A 58 -52.59 18.89 -9.58
N THR A 59 -51.61 18.01 -9.54
CA THR A 59 -50.34 18.12 -10.29
C THR A 59 -50.48 17.66 -11.74
N ALA A 60 -49.43 17.83 -12.54
CA ALA A 60 -49.39 17.42 -13.95
C ALA A 60 -49.65 15.91 -14.15
N ASP A 61 -49.26 15.09 -13.18
CA ASP A 61 -49.46 13.63 -13.12
C ASP A 61 -50.78 13.21 -12.45
N PHE A 62 -51.75 14.13 -12.37
CA PHE A 62 -53.09 13.91 -11.81
C PHE A 62 -53.09 13.44 -10.35
N GLN A 63 -52.10 13.86 -9.57
CA GLN A 63 -52.00 13.56 -8.14
C GLN A 63 -52.54 14.72 -7.30
N SER A 64 -53.37 14.41 -6.31
CA SER A 64 -53.91 15.41 -5.39
C SER A 64 -52.87 15.81 -4.34
N VAL A 65 -52.68 17.12 -4.17
CA VAL A 65 -51.71 17.72 -3.26
C VAL A 65 -52.34 18.90 -2.52
N THR A 66 -52.13 18.95 -1.22
CA THR A 66 -52.51 20.08 -0.37
C THR A 66 -51.32 21.02 -0.20
N VAL A 67 -51.46 22.27 -0.67
CA VAL A 67 -50.50 23.35 -0.46
C VAL A 67 -50.97 24.24 0.68
N GLN A 68 -50.15 24.37 1.71
CA GLN A 68 -50.41 25.21 2.87
C GLN A 68 -49.41 26.36 2.90
N GLY A 69 -49.91 27.58 3.06
CA GLY A 69 -49.09 28.77 3.07
C GLY A 69 -49.82 29.98 3.63
N GLN A 70 -49.15 31.13 3.54
CA GLN A 70 -49.71 32.42 3.90
C GLN A 70 -49.17 33.51 2.98
N VAL A 71 -50.02 34.48 2.68
CA VAL A 71 -49.67 35.71 1.98
C VAL A 71 -49.69 36.87 2.96
N THR A 72 -48.63 37.66 2.94
CA THR A 72 -48.48 38.85 3.76
C THR A 72 -48.59 40.06 2.85
N TYR A 73 -49.56 40.92 3.12
CA TYR A 73 -49.82 42.13 2.34
C TYR A 73 -50.14 43.32 3.26
N ARG A 74 -50.00 44.53 2.74
CA ARG A 74 -50.42 45.76 3.41
C ARG A 74 -51.11 46.70 2.42
N ILE A 75 -51.88 47.63 2.95
CA ILE A 75 -52.47 48.71 2.16
C ILE A 75 -51.46 49.87 2.12
N SER A 76 -50.90 50.14 0.95
CA SER A 76 -49.89 51.20 0.74
C SER A 76 -50.52 52.52 0.33
N ASP A 77 -51.64 52.48 -0.42
CA ASP A 77 -52.43 53.66 -0.81
C ASP A 77 -53.87 53.57 -0.27
N PRO A 78 -54.10 54.07 0.96
CA PRO A 78 -55.42 54.05 1.59
C PRO A 78 -56.53 54.76 0.80
N ARG A 79 -56.18 55.78 -0.01
CA ARG A 79 -57.16 56.55 -0.78
C ARG A 79 -57.73 55.74 -1.92
N ARG A 80 -56.87 55.01 -2.64
CA ARG A 80 -57.30 54.10 -3.71
C ARG A 80 -58.19 52.99 -3.17
N THR A 81 -57.79 52.37 -2.07
CA THR A 81 -58.58 51.28 -1.47
C THR A 81 -59.95 51.77 -1.01
N ALA A 82 -60.01 52.93 -0.35
CA ALA A 82 -61.27 53.53 0.11
C ALA A 82 -62.20 54.01 -1.03
N ALA A 83 -61.65 54.26 -2.23
CA ALA A 83 -62.45 54.62 -3.40
C ALA A 83 -63.09 53.39 -4.07
N MET A 84 -62.44 52.22 -3.96
CA MET A 84 -62.90 50.97 -4.57
C MET A 84 -63.77 50.13 -3.64
N MET A 85 -63.59 50.25 -2.33
CA MET A 85 -64.19 49.38 -1.31
C MET A 85 -64.67 50.19 -0.11
N ASP A 86 -65.78 49.77 0.51
CA ASP A 86 -66.37 50.51 1.62
C ASP A 86 -65.71 50.17 2.97
N PHE A 87 -64.77 51.02 3.37
CA PHE A 87 -64.13 51.01 4.70
C PHE A 87 -64.80 51.94 5.71
N SER A 88 -66.07 52.34 5.47
CA SER A 88 -66.80 53.22 6.38
C SER A 88 -67.08 52.57 7.73
N LEU A 89 -66.86 53.33 8.80
CA LEU A 89 -67.20 52.92 10.16
C LEU A 89 -68.69 53.14 10.43
N ALA A 90 -69.29 52.19 11.14
CA ALA A 90 -70.65 52.28 11.63
C ALA A 90 -70.78 53.40 12.66
N LYS A 91 -72.02 53.70 13.06
CA LYS A 91 -72.32 54.75 14.05
C LYS A 91 -71.63 54.53 15.40
N ASN A 92 -71.11 53.33 15.70
CA ASN A 92 -70.33 53.05 16.91
C ASN A 92 -68.87 53.52 16.81
N GLY A 93 -68.36 53.84 15.62
CA GLY A 93 -66.97 54.21 15.38
C GLY A 93 -65.96 53.07 15.58
N GLN A 94 -66.43 51.82 15.61
CA GLN A 94 -65.61 50.64 15.92
C GLN A 94 -65.73 49.53 14.87
N THR A 95 -66.93 49.28 14.35
CA THR A 95 -67.16 48.24 13.33
C THR A 95 -67.30 48.87 11.96
N TYR A 96 -66.99 48.12 10.91
CA TYR A 96 -67.27 48.52 9.54
C TYR A 96 -68.76 48.40 9.22
N VAL A 97 -69.24 49.23 8.30
CA VAL A 97 -70.60 49.14 7.75
C VAL A 97 -70.71 48.00 6.74
N SER A 98 -69.66 47.82 5.93
CA SER A 98 -69.56 46.78 4.90
C SER A 98 -68.66 45.62 5.34
N GLU A 99 -68.79 44.48 4.67
CA GLU A 99 -67.88 43.34 4.78
C GLU A 99 -66.68 43.42 3.82
N ASP A 100 -66.61 44.49 3.02
CA ASP A 100 -65.53 44.74 2.08
C ASP A 100 -64.11 44.60 2.67
N PRO A 101 -63.81 45.05 3.90
CA PRO A 101 -62.51 44.81 4.52
C PRO A 101 -62.14 43.33 4.63
N LYS A 102 -63.12 42.45 4.87
CA LYS A 102 -62.90 40.99 4.89
C LYS A 102 -62.75 40.44 3.48
N ARG A 103 -63.62 40.88 2.56
CA ARG A 103 -63.60 40.46 1.14
C ARG A 103 -62.30 40.82 0.44
N LEU A 104 -61.62 41.90 0.86
CA LEU A 104 -60.30 42.26 0.35
C LEU A 104 -59.29 41.12 0.57
N GLY A 105 -59.24 40.57 1.78
CA GLY A 105 -58.37 39.44 2.10
C GLY A 105 -58.74 38.17 1.33
N ASP A 106 -60.03 37.93 1.12
CA ASP A 106 -60.48 36.78 0.33
C ASP A 106 -60.15 36.94 -1.16
N ARG A 107 -60.22 38.14 -1.73
CA ARG A 107 -59.77 38.41 -3.11
C ARG A 107 -58.28 38.16 -3.29
N VAL A 108 -57.45 38.61 -2.35
CA VAL A 108 -56.00 38.34 -2.37
C VAL A 108 -55.75 36.83 -2.29
N ALA A 109 -56.47 36.11 -1.43
CA ALA A 109 -56.36 34.66 -1.31
C ALA A 109 -56.77 33.92 -2.60
N GLN A 110 -57.88 34.31 -3.22
CA GLN A 110 -58.32 33.77 -4.52
C GLN A 110 -57.27 33.98 -5.61
N GLN A 111 -56.62 35.13 -5.61
CA GLN A 111 -55.61 35.42 -6.61
C GLN A 111 -54.33 34.60 -6.42
N VAL A 112 -53.92 34.41 -5.17
CA VAL A 112 -52.85 33.48 -4.81
C VAL A 112 -53.22 32.05 -5.21
N GLU A 113 -54.46 31.63 -4.99
CA GLU A 113 -54.95 30.31 -5.38
C GLU A 113 -54.77 30.05 -6.87
N VAL A 114 -55.20 30.97 -7.73
CA VAL A 114 -55.05 30.82 -9.20
C VAL A 114 -53.59 30.71 -9.62
N ILE A 115 -52.71 31.55 -9.07
CA ILE A 115 -51.28 31.53 -9.40
C ILE A 115 -50.62 30.22 -8.93
N VAL A 116 -50.87 29.83 -7.69
CA VAL A 116 -50.31 28.60 -7.11
C VAL A 116 -50.85 27.38 -7.85
N GLN A 117 -52.13 27.38 -8.23
CA GLN A 117 -52.74 26.33 -9.06
C GLN A 117 -52.01 26.18 -10.40
N GLN A 118 -51.78 27.27 -11.13
CA GLN A 118 -51.06 27.24 -12.40
C GLN A 118 -49.62 26.72 -12.23
N ALA A 119 -48.93 27.15 -11.18
CA ALA A 119 -47.58 26.69 -10.88
C ALA A 119 -47.52 25.18 -10.54
N VAL A 120 -48.49 24.68 -9.77
CA VAL A 120 -48.55 23.26 -9.35
C VAL A 120 -49.00 22.36 -10.50
N GLN A 121 -49.96 22.79 -11.33
CA GLN A 121 -50.44 22.03 -12.48
C GLN A 121 -49.35 21.82 -13.54
N ALA A 122 -48.33 22.67 -13.58
CA ALA A 122 -47.18 22.54 -14.47
C ALA A 122 -46.10 21.57 -13.94
N MET A 123 -46.21 21.07 -12.70
CA MET A 123 -45.20 20.23 -12.06
C MET A 123 -45.72 18.81 -11.80
N GLU A 124 -44.84 17.82 -11.91
CA GLU A 124 -45.09 16.47 -11.39
C GLU A 124 -45.02 16.46 -9.85
N LEU A 125 -45.68 15.48 -9.22
CA LEU A 125 -45.76 15.35 -7.76
C LEU A 125 -44.40 15.47 -7.04
N LYS A 126 -43.38 14.69 -7.46
CA LYS A 126 -42.06 14.68 -6.82
C LYS A 126 -41.36 16.04 -6.93
N ALA A 127 -41.56 16.76 -8.03
CA ALA A 127 -41.03 18.10 -8.24
C ALA A 127 -41.78 19.13 -7.36
N ALA A 128 -43.11 19.08 -7.34
CA ALA A 128 -43.95 19.97 -6.53
C ALA A 128 -43.62 19.87 -5.02
N LEU A 129 -43.39 18.66 -4.51
CA LEU A 129 -43.00 18.43 -3.10
C LEU A 129 -41.65 19.05 -2.73
N ARG A 130 -40.74 19.23 -3.70
CA ARG A 130 -39.41 19.85 -3.51
C ARG A 130 -39.39 21.33 -3.87
N ALA A 131 -40.43 21.83 -4.55
CA ALA A 131 -40.48 23.16 -5.14
C ALA A 131 -41.19 24.21 -4.27
N SER A 132 -41.42 23.97 -2.98
CA SER A 132 -42.15 24.90 -2.09
C SER A 132 -41.61 26.34 -2.14
N ALA A 133 -40.29 26.52 -2.09
CA ALA A 133 -39.64 27.83 -2.20
C ALA A 133 -39.76 28.45 -3.60
N ALA A 134 -39.77 27.63 -4.66
CA ALA A 134 -39.95 28.12 -6.02
C ALA A 134 -41.39 28.60 -6.24
N ILE A 135 -42.38 27.82 -5.81
CA ILE A 135 -43.81 28.17 -5.84
C ILE A 135 -44.04 29.49 -5.09
N ALA A 136 -43.47 29.64 -3.89
CA ALA A 136 -43.58 30.87 -3.11
C ALA A 136 -43.03 32.11 -3.84
N ARG A 137 -41.84 31.99 -4.46
CA ARG A 137 -41.22 33.10 -5.21
C ARG A 137 -42.01 33.46 -6.46
N THR A 138 -42.47 32.46 -7.21
CA THR A 138 -43.30 32.69 -8.40
C THR A 138 -44.62 33.36 -8.00
N ALA A 139 -45.28 32.85 -6.98
CA ALA A 139 -46.52 33.43 -6.47
C ALA A 139 -46.35 34.89 -6.00
N GLN A 140 -45.26 35.20 -5.31
CA GLN A 140 -44.97 36.57 -4.90
C GLN A 140 -44.73 37.50 -6.10
N ALA A 141 -43.93 37.07 -7.08
CA ALA A 141 -43.59 37.89 -8.23
C ALA A 141 -44.82 38.16 -9.12
N GLU A 142 -45.61 37.11 -9.39
CA GLU A 142 -46.82 37.23 -10.21
C GLU A 142 -47.88 38.06 -9.49
N LEU A 143 -48.14 37.81 -8.20
CA LEU A 143 -49.12 38.58 -7.44
C LEU A 143 -48.76 40.08 -7.37
N ALA A 144 -47.48 40.41 -7.22
CA ALA A 144 -47.01 41.78 -7.23
C ALA A 144 -47.13 42.46 -8.61
N ALA A 145 -47.06 41.69 -9.70
CA ALA A 145 -47.19 42.19 -11.07
C ALA A 145 -48.65 42.41 -11.52
N GLN A 146 -49.62 41.94 -10.74
CA GLN A 146 -51.02 41.99 -11.18
C GLN A 146 -51.64 43.38 -11.12
N PRO A 147 -52.34 43.79 -12.19
CA PRO A 147 -52.99 45.09 -12.25
C PRO A 147 -54.11 45.23 -11.22
N GLU A 148 -54.79 44.14 -10.86
CA GLU A 148 -55.87 44.16 -9.86
C GLU A 148 -55.35 44.53 -8.46
N ILE A 149 -54.21 43.97 -8.05
CA ILE A 149 -53.56 44.26 -6.77
C ILE A 149 -53.10 45.72 -6.72
N ALA A 150 -52.50 46.20 -7.81
CA ALA A 150 -52.08 47.60 -7.94
C ALA A 150 -53.27 48.58 -7.95
N ALA A 151 -54.39 48.21 -8.59
CA ALA A 151 -55.61 49.01 -8.62
C ALA A 151 -56.26 49.16 -7.24
N LEU A 152 -56.16 48.12 -6.40
CA LEU A 152 -56.64 48.13 -5.01
C LEU A 152 -55.74 48.92 -4.05
N GLY A 153 -54.55 49.36 -4.48
CA GLY A 153 -53.58 50.06 -3.62
C GLY A 153 -52.88 49.15 -2.61
N LEU A 154 -52.74 47.86 -2.95
CA LEU A 154 -52.10 46.86 -2.12
C LEU A 154 -50.62 46.73 -2.44
N GLU A 155 -49.83 46.40 -1.42
CA GLU A 155 -48.43 46.02 -1.54
C GLU A 155 -48.23 44.63 -0.93
N ILE A 156 -47.70 43.71 -1.74
CA ILE A 156 -47.38 42.35 -1.31
C ILE A 156 -46.01 42.37 -0.65
N LEU A 157 -45.95 42.02 0.63
CA LEU A 157 -44.70 41.96 1.39
C LEU A 157 -44.01 40.61 1.19
N GLY A 158 -44.79 39.53 1.07
CA GLY A 158 -44.26 38.21 0.83
C GLY A 158 -45.33 37.13 0.68
N VAL A 159 -44.94 36.03 0.05
CA VAL A 159 -45.71 34.78 0.03
C VAL A 159 -44.83 33.69 0.61
N SER A 160 -45.38 32.87 1.50
CA SER A 160 -44.67 31.74 2.08
C SER A 160 -45.49 30.46 1.96
N VAL A 161 -44.83 29.39 1.53
CA VAL A 161 -45.40 28.05 1.46
C VAL A 161 -44.82 27.25 2.61
N MET A 162 -45.66 26.91 3.59
CA MET A 162 -45.27 26.20 4.80
C MET A 162 -45.11 24.71 4.54
N ALA A 163 -46.02 24.12 3.78
CA ALA A 163 -45.99 22.69 3.48
C ALA A 163 -46.68 22.38 2.16
N VAL A 164 -46.12 21.42 1.43
CA VAL A 164 -46.76 20.78 0.28
C VAL A 164 -46.90 19.31 0.65
N LYS A 165 -48.13 18.85 0.85
CA LYS A 165 -48.41 17.49 1.35
C LYS A 165 -49.26 16.74 0.33
N PRO A 166 -48.87 15.52 -0.08
CA PRO A 166 -49.75 14.68 -0.86
C PRO A 166 -50.88 14.13 0.02
N THR A 167 -51.89 13.51 -0.59
CA THR A 167 -52.89 12.76 0.18
C THR A 167 -52.23 11.61 0.98
N PRO A 168 -52.81 11.19 2.12
CA PRO A 168 -52.21 10.14 2.96
C PRO A 168 -51.94 8.82 2.22
N ASP A 169 -52.74 8.50 1.20
CA ASP A 169 -52.57 7.29 0.40
C ASP A 169 -51.34 7.37 -0.51
N ILE A 170 -51.19 8.51 -1.20
CA ILE A 170 -50.04 8.79 -2.06
C ILE A 170 -48.76 8.93 -1.23
N ALA A 171 -48.84 9.55 -0.05
CA ALA A 171 -47.72 9.65 0.89
C ALA A 171 -47.18 8.26 1.26
N ARG A 172 -48.08 7.34 1.63
CA ARG A 172 -47.71 5.94 1.95
C ARG A 172 -47.10 5.21 0.76
N ALA A 173 -47.64 5.42 -0.45
CA ALA A 173 -47.08 4.82 -1.66
C ALA A 173 -45.68 5.34 -1.96
N LEU A 174 -45.45 6.66 -1.85
CA LEU A 174 -44.14 7.29 -2.06
C LEU A 174 -43.12 6.85 -1.00
N GLU A 175 -43.53 6.69 0.25
CA GLU A 175 -42.67 6.15 1.31
C GLU A 175 -42.27 4.69 1.06
N ALA A 176 -43.21 3.86 0.57
CA ALA A 176 -42.92 2.48 0.19
C ALA A 176 -41.94 2.41 -0.98
N GLU A 177 -42.17 3.18 -2.05
CA GLU A 177 -41.26 3.28 -3.20
C GLU A 177 -39.86 3.72 -2.77
N ALA A 178 -39.76 4.77 -1.95
CA ALA A 178 -38.49 5.27 -1.45
C ALA A 178 -37.77 4.24 -0.56
N ARG A 179 -38.52 3.49 0.26
CA ARG A 179 -37.96 2.41 1.08
C ARG A 179 -37.42 1.29 0.20
N GLU A 180 -38.16 0.87 -0.81
CA GLU A 180 -37.73 -0.16 -1.76
C GLU A 180 -36.51 0.28 -2.58
N SER A 181 -36.49 1.52 -3.07
CA SER A 181 -35.33 2.05 -3.80
C SER A 181 -34.08 2.11 -2.93
N ASN A 182 -34.23 2.47 -1.65
CA ASN A 182 -33.12 2.50 -0.71
C ASN A 182 -32.60 1.09 -0.39
N LEU A 183 -33.50 0.10 -0.25
CA LEU A 183 -33.11 -1.31 -0.07
C LEU A 183 -32.36 -1.83 -1.29
N LYS A 184 -32.87 -1.57 -2.50
CA LYS A 184 -32.19 -1.94 -3.74
C LYS A 184 -30.81 -1.30 -3.86
N ALA A 185 -30.68 -0.01 -3.55
CA ALA A 185 -29.39 0.67 -3.56
C ALA A 185 -28.39 0.08 -2.55
N ALA A 186 -28.87 -0.38 -1.39
CA ALA A 186 -28.05 -1.08 -0.40
C ALA A 186 -27.59 -2.46 -0.91
N ASP A 187 -28.49 -3.23 -1.53
CA ASP A 187 -28.16 -4.53 -2.12
C ASP A 187 -27.17 -4.39 -3.28
N ASP A 188 -27.37 -3.40 -4.16
CA ASP A 188 -26.45 -3.07 -5.26
C ASP A 188 -25.06 -2.71 -4.71
N ALA A 189 -24.99 -1.93 -3.62
CA ALA A 189 -23.73 -1.62 -2.97
C ALA A 189 -23.04 -2.87 -2.37
N VAL A 190 -23.81 -3.80 -1.79
CA VAL A 190 -23.29 -5.08 -1.30
C VAL A 190 -22.79 -5.95 -2.45
N TYR A 191 -23.54 -6.02 -3.55
CA TYR A 191 -23.17 -6.75 -4.75
C TYR A 191 -21.87 -6.22 -5.34
N LEU A 192 -21.75 -4.89 -5.52
CA LEU A 192 -20.53 -4.24 -6.04
C LEU A 192 -19.30 -4.52 -5.15
N ARG A 193 -19.46 -4.48 -3.82
CA ARG A 193 -18.37 -4.85 -2.89
C ARG A 193 -17.95 -6.31 -3.03
N ARG A 194 -18.92 -7.23 -3.17
CA ARG A 194 -18.63 -8.67 -3.38
C ARG A 194 -17.93 -8.91 -4.71
N MET A 195 -18.39 -8.26 -5.78
CA MET A 195 -17.80 -8.36 -7.10
C MET A 195 -16.34 -7.88 -7.07
N SER A 196 -16.08 -6.71 -6.46
CA SER A 196 -14.72 -6.20 -6.30
C SER A 196 -13.83 -7.14 -5.47
N ALA A 197 -14.37 -7.77 -4.41
CA ALA A 197 -13.61 -8.75 -3.62
C ALA A 197 -13.24 -9.98 -4.45
N VAL A 198 -14.16 -10.51 -5.27
CA VAL A 198 -13.90 -11.66 -6.15
C VAL A 198 -12.91 -11.32 -7.26
N GLU A 199 -13.01 -10.13 -7.86
CA GLU A 199 -12.04 -9.65 -8.86
C GLU A 199 -10.64 -9.50 -8.26
N ASN A 200 -10.55 -8.93 -7.06
CA ASN A 200 -9.28 -8.85 -6.33
C ASN A 200 -8.73 -10.24 -6.00
N GLU A 201 -9.58 -11.19 -5.58
CA GLU A 201 -9.13 -12.56 -5.31
C GLU A 201 -8.63 -13.26 -6.58
N ARG A 202 -9.31 -13.08 -7.72
CA ARG A 202 -8.84 -13.58 -9.02
C ARG A 202 -7.50 -12.96 -9.40
N ALA A 203 -7.33 -11.64 -9.21
CA ALA A 203 -6.09 -10.94 -9.49
C ALA A 203 -4.95 -11.42 -8.58
N ILE A 204 -5.20 -11.63 -7.30
CA ILE A 204 -4.23 -12.19 -6.35
C ILE A 204 -3.79 -13.59 -6.79
N ARG A 205 -4.74 -14.49 -7.07
CA ARG A 205 -4.42 -15.85 -7.54
C ARG A 205 -3.62 -15.85 -8.85
N GLN A 206 -3.94 -14.94 -9.77
CA GLN A 206 -3.18 -14.81 -11.00
C GLN A 206 -1.73 -14.37 -10.72
N ASN A 207 -1.55 -13.37 -9.86
CA ASN A 207 -0.22 -12.91 -9.45
C ASN A 207 0.58 -14.00 -8.70
N GLU A 208 -0.10 -14.81 -7.87
CA GLU A 208 0.50 -15.96 -7.19
C GLU A 208 1.00 -17.00 -8.20
N LEU A 209 0.17 -17.37 -9.18
CA LEU A 209 0.57 -18.30 -10.25
C LEU A 209 1.74 -17.75 -11.08
N ASP A 210 1.72 -16.47 -11.42
CA ASP A 210 2.82 -15.84 -12.18
C ASP A 210 4.11 -15.81 -11.35
N THR A 211 4.01 -15.60 -10.03
CA THR A 211 5.13 -15.67 -9.09
C THR A 211 5.69 -17.09 -9.01
N ASP A 212 4.84 -18.11 -8.93
CA ASP A 212 5.27 -19.52 -8.92
C ASP A 212 5.98 -19.90 -10.22
N ILE A 213 5.46 -19.47 -11.37
CA ILE A 213 6.11 -19.66 -12.68
C ILE A 213 7.49 -18.99 -12.68
N ALA A 214 7.61 -17.76 -12.20
CA ALA A 214 8.88 -17.04 -12.11
C ALA A 214 9.88 -17.75 -11.18
N VAL A 215 9.43 -18.29 -10.05
CA VAL A 215 10.26 -19.08 -9.13
C VAL A 215 10.77 -20.35 -9.79
N GLU A 216 9.92 -21.11 -10.49
CA GLU A 216 10.32 -22.33 -11.19
C GLU A 216 11.28 -22.05 -12.36
N GLN A 217 11.04 -20.98 -13.13
CA GLN A 217 11.98 -20.51 -14.15
C GLN A 217 13.33 -20.15 -13.53
N LYS A 218 13.34 -19.45 -12.39
CA LYS A 218 14.59 -19.10 -11.70
C LYS A 218 15.32 -20.32 -11.17
N LYS A 219 14.62 -21.30 -10.60
CA LYS A 219 15.20 -22.60 -10.19
C LYS A 219 15.81 -23.35 -11.37
N ARG A 220 15.14 -23.37 -12.53
CA ARG A 220 15.69 -23.95 -13.76
C ARG A 220 16.98 -23.24 -14.17
N GLN A 221 16.97 -21.91 -14.21
CA GLN A 221 18.16 -21.12 -14.53
C GLN A 221 19.33 -21.42 -13.56
N ILE A 222 19.06 -21.47 -12.25
CA ILE A 222 20.07 -21.81 -11.23
C ILE A 222 20.65 -23.21 -11.48
N ARG A 223 19.81 -24.20 -11.78
CA ARG A 223 20.27 -25.56 -12.09
C ARG A 223 21.14 -25.60 -13.35
N GLU A 224 20.74 -24.89 -14.41
CA GLU A 224 21.53 -24.78 -15.63
C GLU A 224 22.90 -24.13 -15.35
N THR A 225 22.93 -22.99 -14.64
CA THR A 225 24.20 -22.35 -14.23
C THR A 225 25.05 -23.27 -13.34
N GLN A 226 24.45 -24.02 -12.41
CA GLN A 226 25.17 -24.98 -11.57
C GLN A 226 25.78 -26.13 -12.38
N MET A 227 25.05 -26.66 -13.37
CA MET A 227 25.57 -27.71 -14.24
C MET A 227 26.69 -27.18 -15.14
N GLU A 228 26.56 -25.98 -15.69
CA GLU A 228 27.63 -25.32 -16.45
C GLU A 228 28.87 -25.09 -15.58
N ALA A 229 28.68 -24.58 -14.36
CA ALA A 229 29.77 -24.41 -13.39
C ALA A 229 30.46 -25.75 -13.10
N LYS A 230 29.70 -26.82 -12.84
CA LYS A 230 30.24 -28.16 -12.61
C LYS A 230 30.99 -28.70 -13.84
N ALA A 231 30.46 -28.48 -15.04
CA ALA A 231 31.13 -28.88 -16.29
C ALA A 231 32.44 -28.11 -16.49
N THR A 232 32.47 -26.81 -16.18
CA THR A 232 33.72 -26.01 -16.24
C THR A 232 34.75 -26.46 -15.21
N LEU A 233 34.34 -26.82 -14.00
CA LEU A 233 35.23 -27.41 -12.99
C LEU A 233 35.81 -28.74 -13.47
N MET A 234 34.99 -29.67 -13.96
CA MET A 234 35.46 -30.94 -14.51
C MET A 234 36.41 -30.76 -15.70
N ARG A 235 36.15 -29.80 -16.59
CA ARG A 235 37.06 -29.47 -17.70
C ARG A 235 38.40 -28.95 -17.19
N LYS A 236 38.41 -28.08 -16.18
CA LYS A 236 39.64 -27.57 -15.55
C LYS A 236 40.41 -28.68 -14.84
N GLU A 237 39.74 -29.55 -14.10
CA GLU A 237 40.36 -30.70 -13.44
C GLU A 237 41.02 -31.65 -14.45
N ASN A 238 40.32 -31.98 -15.54
CA ASN A 238 40.88 -32.82 -16.60
C ASN A 238 42.09 -32.16 -17.27
N ALA A 239 42.06 -30.84 -17.51
CA ALA A 239 43.20 -30.10 -18.06
C ALA A 239 44.41 -30.15 -17.10
N LEU A 240 44.19 -29.87 -15.81
CA LEU A 240 45.24 -29.97 -14.78
C LEU A 240 45.82 -31.38 -14.69
N ARG A 241 44.97 -32.41 -14.78
CA ARG A 241 45.43 -33.80 -14.75
C ARG A 241 46.28 -34.14 -15.97
N ASN A 242 45.92 -33.63 -17.15
CA ASN A 242 46.74 -33.79 -18.36
C ASN A 242 48.09 -33.07 -18.24
N GLU A 243 48.12 -31.86 -17.69
CA GLU A 243 49.37 -31.12 -17.42
C GLU A 243 50.25 -31.87 -16.41
N GLN A 244 49.67 -32.41 -15.34
CA GLN A 244 50.39 -33.22 -14.35
C GLN A 244 50.98 -34.49 -14.99
N MET A 245 50.18 -35.24 -15.77
CA MET A 245 50.68 -36.42 -16.48
C MET A 245 51.81 -36.08 -17.46
N ALA A 246 51.73 -34.95 -18.16
CA ALA A 246 52.79 -34.49 -19.05
C ALA A 246 54.09 -34.18 -18.27
N ALA A 247 53.98 -33.49 -17.13
CA ALA A 247 55.11 -33.22 -16.25
C ALA A 247 55.73 -34.50 -15.67
N ASP A 248 54.91 -35.49 -15.28
CA ASP A 248 55.37 -36.78 -14.78
C ASP A 248 56.11 -37.59 -15.88
N VAL A 249 55.60 -37.57 -17.12
CA VAL A 249 56.27 -38.20 -18.27
C VAL A 249 57.62 -37.55 -18.56
N GLU A 250 57.69 -36.22 -18.50
CA GLU A 250 58.94 -35.49 -18.68
C GLU A 250 59.95 -35.81 -17.57
N LEU A 251 59.50 -35.86 -16.31
CA LEU A 251 60.33 -36.25 -15.17
C LEU A 251 60.86 -37.68 -15.30
N GLU A 252 60.02 -38.64 -15.70
CA GLU A 252 60.44 -40.03 -15.96
C GLU A 252 61.41 -40.12 -17.15
N GLY A 253 61.23 -39.28 -18.18
CA GLY A 253 62.18 -39.13 -19.28
C GLY A 253 63.56 -38.68 -18.79
N GLN A 254 63.60 -37.64 -17.95
CA GLN A 254 64.83 -37.15 -17.33
C GLN A 254 65.48 -38.20 -16.41
N ARG A 255 64.69 -38.93 -15.61
CA ARG A 255 65.18 -40.03 -14.77
C ARG A 255 65.84 -41.14 -15.59
N LYS A 256 65.20 -41.57 -16.69
CA LYS A 256 65.80 -42.56 -17.60
C LYS A 256 67.13 -42.09 -18.18
N ALA A 257 67.20 -40.83 -18.63
CA ALA A 257 68.43 -40.25 -19.13
C ALA A 257 69.53 -40.19 -18.06
N PHE A 258 69.18 -39.81 -16.82
CA PHE A 258 70.11 -39.78 -15.70
C PHE A 258 70.64 -41.18 -15.35
N VAL A 259 69.76 -42.19 -15.27
CA VAL A 259 70.16 -43.59 -14.99
C VAL A 259 71.05 -44.14 -16.12
N ALA A 260 70.75 -43.85 -17.38
CA ALA A 260 71.60 -44.24 -18.51
C ALA A 260 73.01 -43.63 -18.40
N GLY A 261 73.10 -42.33 -18.13
CA GLY A 261 74.39 -41.65 -17.90
C GLY A 261 75.13 -42.20 -16.68
N GLN A 262 74.43 -42.55 -15.59
CA GLN A 262 75.04 -43.16 -14.41
C GLN A 262 75.58 -44.57 -14.70
N ALA A 263 74.88 -45.36 -15.51
CA ALA A 263 75.32 -46.69 -15.93
C ALA A 263 76.54 -46.62 -16.86
N GLU A 264 76.61 -45.63 -17.74
CA GLU A 264 77.78 -45.38 -18.59
C GLU A 264 78.99 -44.97 -17.74
N ASN A 265 78.80 -43.99 -16.85
CA ASN A 265 79.84 -43.55 -15.92
C ASN A 265 80.38 -44.70 -15.05
N SER A 266 79.49 -45.57 -14.54
CA SER A 266 79.91 -46.69 -13.69
C SER A 266 80.67 -47.77 -14.47
N ARG A 267 80.32 -48.04 -15.73
CA ARG A 267 81.11 -48.91 -16.62
C ARG A 267 82.50 -48.35 -16.86
N THR A 268 82.62 -47.08 -17.22
CA THR A 268 83.93 -46.45 -17.47
C THR A 268 84.82 -46.48 -16.23
N LEU A 269 84.26 -46.25 -15.05
CA LEU A 269 84.98 -46.39 -13.77
C LEU A 269 85.42 -47.83 -13.49
N ALA A 270 84.55 -48.81 -13.73
CA ALA A 270 84.86 -50.22 -13.51
C ALA A 270 85.95 -50.73 -14.48
N ASP A 271 85.93 -50.30 -15.75
CA ASP A 271 86.96 -50.64 -16.73
C ASP A 271 88.33 -50.05 -16.35
N ALA A 272 88.35 -48.80 -15.87
CA ALA A 272 89.57 -48.18 -15.36
C ALA A 272 90.13 -48.91 -14.13
N GLU A 273 89.25 -49.35 -13.23
CA GLU A 273 89.62 -50.10 -12.03
C GLU A 273 90.14 -51.51 -12.38
N ALA A 274 89.52 -52.21 -13.32
CA ALA A 274 89.98 -53.50 -13.81
C ALA A 274 91.39 -53.41 -14.43
N TYR A 275 91.66 -52.36 -15.20
CA TYR A 275 92.98 -52.10 -15.78
C TYR A 275 94.04 -51.86 -14.68
N ARG A 276 93.68 -51.12 -13.63
CA ARG A 276 94.53 -50.87 -12.46
C ARG A 276 94.88 -52.17 -11.72
N VAL A 277 93.88 -53.00 -11.43
CA VAL A 277 94.08 -54.27 -10.70
C VAL A 277 94.92 -55.27 -11.52
N ALA A 278 94.69 -55.36 -12.83
CA ALA A 278 95.47 -56.24 -13.71
C ALA A 278 96.97 -55.86 -13.72
N ALA A 279 97.29 -54.56 -13.78
CA ALA A 279 98.68 -54.09 -13.73
C ALA A 279 99.37 -54.41 -12.39
N VAL A 280 98.64 -54.35 -11.27
CA VAL A 280 99.17 -54.72 -9.94
C VAL A 280 99.44 -56.22 -9.87
N MET A 281 98.52 -57.07 -10.31
CA MET A 281 98.68 -58.54 -10.29
C MET A 281 99.87 -59.01 -11.12
N GLN A 282 100.13 -58.37 -12.27
CA GLN A 282 101.25 -58.71 -13.15
C GLN A 282 102.62 -58.37 -12.53
N ALA A 283 102.69 -57.41 -11.62
CA ALA A 283 103.92 -57.07 -10.89
C ALA A 283 104.25 -58.07 -9.76
N LEU A 284 103.24 -58.78 -9.22
CA LEU A 284 103.43 -59.80 -8.18
C LEU A 284 103.81 -61.18 -8.73
N GLU A 285 103.62 -61.45 -10.03
CA GLU A 285 103.86 -62.76 -10.66
C GLU A 285 105.35 -63.18 -10.70
N LYS A 286 106.28 -62.23 -10.57
CA LYS A 286 107.74 -62.46 -10.61
C LYS A 286 108.41 -62.52 -9.22
N ALA A 287 107.64 -62.43 -8.14
CA ALA A 287 108.17 -62.44 -6.78
C ALA A 287 108.30 -63.86 -6.22
N ASP A 288 109.44 -64.16 -5.59
CA ASP A 288 109.70 -65.44 -4.91
C ASP A 288 108.57 -65.75 -3.90
N PRO A 289 107.97 -66.96 -3.91
CA PRO A 289 106.89 -67.35 -2.99
C PRO A 289 107.23 -67.11 -1.51
N ARG A 290 108.52 -67.08 -1.15
CA ARG A 290 108.97 -66.74 0.20
C ARG A 290 108.86 -65.25 0.52
N ILE A 291 109.01 -64.37 -0.47
CA ILE A 291 108.86 -62.91 -0.34
C ILE A 291 107.37 -62.50 -0.34
N VAL A 292 106.53 -63.18 -1.13
CA VAL A 292 105.07 -62.97 -1.11
C VAL A 292 104.46 -63.38 0.24
N ASN A 293 104.93 -64.50 0.82
CA ASN A 293 104.54 -64.89 2.17
C ASN A 293 105.13 -63.98 3.26
N ALA A 294 106.32 -63.40 3.06
CA ALA A 294 106.92 -62.43 3.98
C ALA A 294 106.23 -61.05 3.94
N LEU A 295 105.78 -60.58 2.77
CA LEU A 295 104.99 -59.35 2.60
C LEU A 295 103.55 -59.53 3.11
N ALA A 296 102.95 -60.72 2.94
CA ALA A 296 101.69 -61.06 3.59
C ALA A 296 101.85 -61.12 5.13
N ALA A 297 102.94 -61.70 5.63
CA ALA A 297 103.23 -61.78 7.07
C ALA A 297 103.58 -60.42 7.72
N ALA A 298 104.06 -59.44 6.96
CA ALA A 298 104.41 -58.10 7.47
C ALA A 298 103.21 -57.25 7.92
N GLY A 299 101.97 -57.67 7.62
CA GLY A 299 100.73 -56.99 8.03
C GLY A 299 99.76 -57.86 8.84
N MET A 300 100.15 -59.07 9.25
CA MET A 300 99.27 -60.01 9.95
C MET A 300 99.19 -59.73 11.46
N GLN A 301 97.98 -59.85 12.02
CA GLN A 301 97.76 -59.64 13.45
C GLN A 301 98.42 -60.77 14.29
N PRO A 302 98.88 -60.50 15.53
CA PRO A 302 99.61 -61.48 16.36
C PRO A 302 98.91 -62.84 16.50
N GLY A 303 97.57 -62.88 16.52
CA GLY A 303 96.80 -64.13 16.58
C GLY A 303 96.91 -65.00 15.32
N GLN A 304 97.11 -64.40 14.15
CA GLN A 304 97.25 -65.15 12.88
C GLN A 304 98.68 -65.71 12.71
N LEU A 305 99.70 -65.05 13.25
CA LEU A 305 101.08 -65.57 13.32
C LEU A 305 101.17 -66.80 14.24
N ILE A 306 100.44 -66.79 15.36
CA ILE A 306 100.35 -67.92 16.29
C ILE A 306 99.63 -69.10 15.63
N ALA A 307 98.54 -68.87 14.87
CA ALA A 307 97.85 -69.93 14.13
C ALA A 307 98.75 -70.62 13.09
N GLN A 308 99.61 -69.86 12.40
CA GLN A 308 100.59 -70.41 11.47
C GLN A 308 101.71 -71.20 12.18
N ALA A 309 102.14 -70.76 13.38
CA ALA A 309 103.09 -71.49 14.22
C ALA A 309 102.50 -72.82 14.77
N PHE A 310 101.22 -72.83 15.18
CA PHE A 310 100.52 -74.06 15.57
C PHE A 310 100.37 -75.04 14.39
N GLY A 311 100.10 -74.54 13.17
CA GLY A 311 100.11 -75.37 11.95
C GLY A 311 101.47 -76.03 11.69
N GLY A 312 102.57 -75.28 11.85
CA GLY A 312 103.93 -75.82 11.69
C GLY A 312 104.37 -76.81 12.80
N ILE A 313 103.83 -76.65 14.02
CA ILE A 313 104.04 -77.61 15.12
C ILE A 313 103.21 -78.90 14.87
N ALA A 314 102.00 -78.77 14.31
CA ALA A 314 101.16 -79.90 13.93
C ALA A 314 101.73 -80.73 12.77
N GLU A 315 102.41 -80.10 11.80
CA GLU A 315 103.09 -80.82 10.69
C GLU A 315 104.32 -81.64 11.11
N ARG A 316 104.88 -81.41 12.32
CA ARG A 316 106.02 -82.17 12.87
C ARG A 316 105.68 -83.01 14.10
N ALA A 317 104.39 -83.19 14.39
CA ALA A 317 103.89 -83.82 15.61
C ALA A 317 104.28 -85.31 15.79
N GLU A 318 104.66 -86.03 14.72
CA GLU A 318 105.14 -87.42 14.82
C GLU A 318 106.48 -87.59 15.57
N ARG A 319 107.25 -86.50 15.80
CA ARG A 319 108.55 -86.55 16.51
C ARG A 319 108.54 -86.03 17.95
N ILE A 320 107.37 -85.67 18.50
CA ILE A 320 107.27 -85.03 19.83
C ILE A 320 106.36 -85.86 20.74
N GLY A 321 106.95 -86.60 21.69
CA GLY A 321 106.28 -87.67 22.43
C GLY A 321 105.19 -87.26 23.45
N GLN A 322 105.10 -85.98 23.85
CA GLN A 322 103.98 -85.41 24.62
C GLN A 322 104.23 -83.90 24.82
N LEU A 323 103.29 -83.05 24.40
CA LEU A 323 103.31 -81.60 24.67
C LEU A 323 102.20 -81.26 25.67
N ASN A 324 102.56 -81.01 26.93
CA ASN A 324 101.62 -80.54 27.95
C ASN A 324 101.49 -79.01 27.84
N VAL A 325 100.35 -78.54 27.32
CA VAL A 325 100.02 -77.11 27.30
C VAL A 325 99.28 -76.78 28.61
N SER A 326 99.90 -76.01 29.49
CA SER A 326 99.25 -75.55 30.71
C SER A 326 98.25 -74.41 30.41
N PRO A 327 97.11 -74.32 31.12
CA PRO A 327 96.10 -73.28 30.92
C PRO A 327 96.64 -71.84 31.02
N ASP A 328 97.66 -71.62 31.86
CA ASP A 328 98.29 -70.31 32.05
C ASP A 328 99.08 -69.83 30.80
N LEU A 329 99.65 -70.74 30.01
CA LEU A 329 100.37 -70.41 28.77
C LEU A 329 99.41 -69.99 27.65
N LEU A 330 98.22 -70.61 27.59
CA LEU A 330 97.15 -70.25 26.65
C LEU A 330 96.53 -68.89 26.99
N GLN A 331 96.33 -68.57 28.27
CA GLN A 331 95.85 -67.25 28.68
C GLN A 331 96.88 -66.14 28.44
N GLY A 332 98.17 -66.41 28.65
CA GLY A 332 99.24 -65.46 28.32
C GLY A 332 99.33 -65.11 26.84
N LEU A 333 99.10 -66.08 25.95
CA LEU A 333 99.14 -65.87 24.50
C LEU A 333 97.86 -65.22 23.95
N MET A 334 96.68 -65.51 24.51
CA MET A 334 95.41 -64.89 24.07
C MET A 334 95.25 -63.43 24.53
N ASN A 335 95.84 -63.04 25.66
CA ASN A 335 95.76 -61.68 26.19
C ASN A 335 96.71 -60.67 25.52
N ALA A 336 97.72 -61.13 24.78
CA ALA A 336 98.54 -60.25 23.94
C ALA A 336 97.77 -59.71 22.71
N THR A 337 96.67 -60.37 22.32
CA THR A 337 95.86 -60.05 21.14
C THR A 337 94.77 -59.00 21.37
N SER A 338 94.42 -58.66 22.60
CA SER A 338 93.31 -57.74 22.95
C SER A 338 93.74 -56.28 23.19
N SER A 339 95.03 -55.96 23.13
CA SER A 339 95.57 -54.63 23.48
C SER A 339 95.54 -53.58 22.35
N ASN A 340 95.39 -53.97 21.06
CA ASN A 340 95.70 -53.06 19.93
C ASN A 340 94.52 -52.66 19.02
N ALA A 341 93.27 -53.02 19.35
CA ALA A 341 92.11 -52.77 18.47
C ALA A 341 91.17 -51.62 18.92
N ALA A 342 91.40 -51.00 20.09
CA ALA A 342 90.47 -50.04 20.67
C ALA A 342 90.81 -48.55 20.46
N THR A 343 91.86 -48.20 19.69
CA THR A 343 92.38 -46.81 19.63
C THR A 343 92.23 -46.12 18.26
N ARG A 344 91.45 -46.66 17.31
CA ARG A 344 91.23 -45.99 16.01
C ARG A 344 89.83 -46.24 15.44
N VAL A 345 88.81 -45.49 15.90
CA VAL A 345 87.78 -44.85 15.04
C VAL A 345 87.10 -43.75 15.89
N ALA A 346 87.75 -42.59 15.97
CA ALA A 346 87.12 -41.32 16.33
C ALA A 346 87.84 -40.25 15.50
N SER A 347 87.37 -40.07 14.27
CA SER A 347 87.64 -38.94 13.39
C SER A 347 86.56 -38.89 12.33
#